data_AF-A0A2V6BIB0-F1
#
_entry.id   AF-A0A2V6BIB0-F1
#
_cell.length_a   1.000
_cell.length_b   1.000
_cell.length_c   1.000
_cell.angle_alpha   90.00
_cell.angle_beta   90.00
_cell.angle_gamma   90.00
#
_symmetry.space_group_name_H-M   'P 1'
#
loop_
_entity.id
_entity.type
_entity.pdbx_description
1 polymer ?
#
loop_
_entity_poly.entity_id
_entity_poly.type
_entity_poly.pdbx_seq_one_letter_code
_entity_poly.pdbx_strand_id
1 'polypeptide(L)' 'IAPGVVVLDEVAAALAEWRKESRITGVTSVKFIAPIKPGQSFVIGFDSTNTAGNQIDFWCRLDGRVVVEGRLEISCGACI' A
#
# COMPACT_ATOMS: atom_id res chain seq x y z
N ILE A 1 -5.92 -17.99 -4.47
CA ILE A 1 -5.50 -16.61 -4.78
C ILE A 1 -6.08 -15.74 -3.68
N ALA A 2 -5.29 -14.86 -3.06
CA ALA A 2 -5.78 -13.95 -2.04
C ALA A 2 -6.69 -12.88 -2.68
N PRO A 3 -7.81 -12.49 -2.06
CA PRO A 3 -8.62 -11.38 -2.53
C PRO A 3 -7.82 -10.07 -2.55
N GLY A 4 -8.05 -9.21 -3.53
CA GLY A 4 -7.35 -7.92 -3.63
C GLY A 4 -7.51 -7.06 -2.38
N VAL A 5 -8.69 -7.07 -1.76
CA VAL A 5 -8.96 -6.37 -0.50
C VAL A 5 -8.13 -6.86 0.68
N VAL A 6 -7.76 -8.15 0.73
CA VAL A 6 -6.87 -8.68 1.77
C VAL A 6 -5.46 -8.13 1.59
N VAL A 7 -4.99 -8.02 0.34
CA VAL A 7 -3.69 -7.39 0.06
C VAL A 7 -3.70 -5.91 0.45
N LEU A 8 -4.82 -5.21 0.21
CA LEU A 8 -4.96 -3.80 0.59
C LEU A 8 -5.03 -3.61 2.12
N ASP A 9 -5.56 -4.59 2.86
CA ASP A 9 -5.56 -4.58 4.33
C ASP A 9 -4.12 -4.64 4.89
N GLU A 10 -3.28 -5.52 4.34
CA GLU A 10 -1.85 -5.59 4.68
C GLU A 10 -1.10 -4.30 4.32
N VAL A 11 -1.44 -3.67 3.19
CA VAL A 11 -0.89 -2.36 2.81
C VAL A 11 -1.32 -1.27 3.79
N ALA A 12 -2.57 -1.29 4.25
CA ALA A 12 -3.06 -0.35 5.26
C ALA A 12 -2.33 -0.52 6.59
N ALA A 13 -2.12 -1.75 7.04
CA ALA A 13 -1.37 -2.07 8.25
C ALA A 13 0.08 -1.58 8.14
N ALA A 14 0.77 -1.93 7.06
CA ALA A 14 2.15 -1.51 6.83
C ALA A 14 2.30 0.03 6.72
N LEU A 15 1.30 0.72 6.13
CA LEU A 15 1.29 2.18 6.07
C LEU A 15 1.23 2.79 7.47
N ALA A 16 0.36 2.27 8.34
CA ALA A 16 0.18 2.76 9.70
C ALA A 16 1.45 2.56 10.56
N GLU A 17 2.20 1.48 10.31
CA GLU A 17 3.49 1.21 10.95
C GLU A 17 4.60 2.14 10.42
N TRP A 18 4.67 2.33 9.10
CA TRP A 18 5.70 3.14 8.46
C TRP A 18 5.53 4.63 8.74
N ARG A 19 4.30 5.15 8.67
CA ARG A 19 3.95 6.54 8.96
C ARG A 19 2.85 6.58 10.00
N LYS A 20 3.24 6.69 11.27
CA LYS A 20 2.32 6.77 12.41
C LYS A 20 1.18 7.76 12.13
N GLU A 21 -0.02 7.34 12.52
CA GLU A 21 -1.27 8.10 12.36
C GLU A 21 -1.69 8.37 10.92
N SER A 22 -1.01 7.79 9.92
CA SER A 22 -1.51 7.78 8.54
C SER A 22 -2.54 6.68 8.36
N ARG A 23 -3.65 7.02 7.70
CA ARG A 23 -4.71 6.09 7.34
C ARG A 23 -5.05 6.25 5.88
N ILE A 24 -5.33 5.14 5.22
CA ILE A 24 -5.89 5.15 3.87
C ILE A 24 -7.32 5.70 3.97
N THR A 25 -7.61 6.74 3.20
CA THR A 25 -8.93 7.38 3.09
C THR A 25 -9.59 7.11 1.76
N GLY A 26 -8.80 6.74 0.75
CA GLY A 26 -9.27 6.43 -0.59
C GLY A 26 -8.23 5.63 -1.36
N VAL A 27 -8.70 4.95 -2.40
CA VAL A 27 -7.86 4.20 -3.33
C VAL A 27 -8.00 4.86 -4.70
N THR A 28 -7.00 5.63 -5.10
CA THR A 28 -7.03 6.34 -6.40
C THR A 28 -6.88 5.35 -7.55
N SER A 29 -5.93 4.42 -7.44
CA SER A 29 -5.73 3.38 -8.43
C SER A 29 -4.99 2.19 -7.82
N VAL A 30 -5.33 0.97 -8.25
CA VAL A 30 -4.61 -0.25 -7.92
C VAL A 30 -4.57 -1.15 -9.14
N LYS A 31 -3.40 -1.74 -9.39
CA LYS A 31 -3.18 -2.73 -10.43
C LYS A 31 -2.61 -4.00 -9.83
N PHE A 32 -3.35 -5.09 -9.97
CA PHE A 32 -2.91 -6.44 -9.61
C PHE A 32 -2.28 -7.09 -10.84
N ILE A 33 -0.96 -7.09 -10.91
CA ILE A 33 -0.17 -7.60 -12.05
C ILE A 33 -0.07 -9.12 -12.00
N ALA A 34 0.08 -9.69 -10.81
CA ALA A 34 0.17 -11.13 -10.60
C ALA A 34 -0.54 -11.55 -9.29
N PRO A 35 -1.06 -12.80 -9.21
CA PRO A 35 -1.75 -13.27 -8.03
C PRO A 35 -0.79 -13.50 -6.86
N ILE A 36 -1.21 -13.09 -5.66
CA ILE A 36 -0.57 -13.48 -4.39
C ILE A 36 -1.32 -14.70 -3.83
N LYS A 37 -0.61 -15.72 -3.37
CA LYS A 37 -1.22 -16.89 -2.72
C LYS A 37 -1.33 -16.65 -1.20
N PRO A 38 -2.37 -17.19 -0.53
CA PRO A 38 -2.41 -17.20 0.93
C PRO A 38 -1.14 -17.83 1.52
N GLY A 39 -0.60 -17.23 2.59
CA GLY A 39 0.64 -17.68 3.25
C GLY A 39 1.93 -17.33 2.50
N GLN A 40 1.85 -16.66 1.35
CA GLN A 40 3.01 -16.23 0.59
C GLN A 40 3.49 -14.85 1.05
N SER A 41 4.74 -14.76 1.48
CA SER A 41 5.34 -13.50 1.91
C SER A 41 5.66 -12.58 0.73
N PHE A 42 5.46 -11.29 0.91
CA PHE A 42 5.85 -10.24 -0.04
C PHE A 42 6.33 -9.00 0.71
N VAL A 43 7.00 -8.10 0.02
CA VAL A 43 7.51 -6.83 0.58
C VAL A 43 6.62 -5.69 0.12
N ILE A 44 6.25 -4.81 1.04
CA ILE A 44 5.48 -3.59 0.76
C ILE A 44 6.43 -2.41 0.80
N GLY A 45 6.33 -1.54 -0.20
CA GLY A 45 7.08 -0.29 -0.25
C GLY A 45 6.19 0.89 -0.55
N PHE A 46 6.54 2.03 0.03
CA PHE A 46 5.85 3.32 -0.13
C PHE A 46 6.82 4.36 -0.67
N ASP A 47 6.37 5.19 -1.60
CA ASP A 47 7.17 6.29 -2.13
C ASP A 47 6.86 7.60 -1.39
N SER A 48 7.82 8.07 -0.59
CA SER A 48 7.68 9.32 0.18
C SER A 48 8.00 10.59 -0.61
N THR A 49 8.47 10.48 -1.85
CA THR A 49 8.88 11.64 -2.65
C THR A 49 7.68 12.36 -3.27
N ASN A 50 6.56 11.65 -3.42
CA ASN A 50 5.31 12.17 -3.95
C ASN A 50 4.29 12.45 -2.84
N THR A 51 4.62 13.35 -1.91
CA THR A 51 3.71 13.82 -0.83
C THR A 51 2.76 14.95 -1.25
N ALA A 52 2.70 15.28 -2.54
CA ALA A 52 1.80 16.32 -3.02
C ALA A 52 0.34 15.85 -2.88
N GLY A 53 -0.40 16.48 -1.96
CA GLY A 53 -1.86 16.35 -1.88
C GLY A 53 -2.40 15.07 -1.24
N ASN A 54 -1.88 14.68 -0.06
CA ASN A 54 -2.41 13.54 0.71
C ASN A 54 -2.45 12.24 -0.11
N GLN A 55 -1.55 12.07 -1.06
CA GLN A 55 -1.44 10.87 -1.87
C GLN A 55 -0.12 10.17 -1.60
N ILE A 56 -0.10 8.86 -1.80
CA ILE A 56 1.12 8.06 -1.73
C ILE A 56 1.08 6.93 -2.76
N ASP A 57 2.17 6.78 -3.49
CA ASP A 57 2.38 5.64 -4.39
C ASP A 57 2.93 4.46 -3.57
N PHE A 58 2.43 3.26 -3.86
CA PHE A 58 2.87 2.03 -3.19
C PHE A 58 3.08 0.89 -4.18
N TRP A 59 3.86 -0.10 -3.75
CA TRP A 59 4.06 -1.34 -4.47
C TRP A 59 4.17 -2.54 -3.52
N CYS A 60 3.82 -3.72 -4.01
CA CYS A 60 4.08 -5.01 -3.40
C CYS A 60 5.02 -5.81 -4.31
N ARG A 61 6.11 -6.34 -3.74
CA ARG A 61 7.07 -7.18 -4.46
C ARG A 61 7.09 -8.60 -3.92
N LEU A 62 7.01 -9.55 -4.83
CA LEU A 62 7.24 -10.97 -4.59
C LEU A 62 8.51 -11.38 -5.34
N ASP A 63 9.47 -11.99 -4.65
CA ASP A 63 10.75 -12.42 -5.24
C ASP A 63 11.42 -11.31 -6.08
N GLY A 64 11.36 -10.08 -5.57
CA GLY A 64 11.91 -8.88 -6.22
C GLY A 64 11.08 -8.29 -7.38
N ARG A 65 9.97 -8.94 -7.77
CA ARG A 65 9.09 -8.50 -8.88
C ARG A 65 7.87 -7.79 -8.34
N VAL A 66 7.51 -6.66 -8.95
CA VAL A 66 6.27 -5.95 -8.59
C VAL A 66 5.07 -6.78 -9.04
N VAL A 67 4.19 -7.10 -8.10
CA VAL A 67 2.98 -7.90 -8.32
C VAL A 67 1.71 -7.11 -8.06
N VAL A 68 1.79 -6.06 -7.25
CA VAL A 68 0.75 -5.06 -7.06
C VAL A 68 1.40 -3.69 -7.01
N GLU A 69 0.77 -2.70 -7.63
CA GLU A 69 1.16 -1.30 -7.54
C GLU A 69 -0.09 -0.42 -7.49
N GLY A 70 0.04 0.78 -6.95
CA GLY A 70 -1.09 1.70 -6.93
C GLY A 70 -0.79 3.01 -6.24
N ARG A 71 -1.85 3.81 -6.15
CA ARG A 71 -1.88 5.10 -5.50
C ARG A 71 -3.03 5.17 -4.51
N LEU A 72 -2.73 5.64 -3.32
CA LEU A 72 -3.65 5.75 -2.20
C LEU A 72 -3.82 7.22 -1.80
N GLU A 73 -5.01 7.57 -1.35
CA GLU A 73 -5.24 8.80 -0.61
C GLU A 73 -5.07 8.51 0.89
N ILE A 74 -4.31 9.34 1.58
CA ILE A 74 -3.96 9.18 2.98
C ILE A 74 -4.30 10.43 3.77
N SER A 75 -4.92 10.24 4.94
CA SER A 75 -4.96 11.31 5.95
C SER A 75 -3.78 11.11 6.89
N CYS A 76 -3.00 12.16 7.11
CA CYS A 76 -2.07 12.19 8.24
C CYS A 76 -2.87 12.68 9.46
N GLY A 77 -2.88 11.93 10.57
CA GLY A 77 -3.22 12.51 11.87
C GLY A 77 -2.33 13.73 12.07
N ALA A 78 -2.94 14.83 12.50
CA ALA A 78 -2.25 16.10 12.67
C ALA A 78 -0.95 15.89 13.47
N CYS A 79 0.17 16.41 12.99
CA CYS A 79 1.26 16.74 13.89
C CYS A 79 0.69 17.77 14.86
N ILE A 80 0.23 17.32 16.03
CA ILE A 80 0.00 18.19 17.18
C ILE A 80 1.32 18.49 17.88
#